data_AF-A0A7S1S0R4-F1
#
_entry.id   AF-A0A7S1S0R4-F1
#
_cell.length_a   1.000
_cell.length_b   1.000
_cell.length_c   1.000
_cell.angle_alpha   90.00
_cell.angle_beta   90.00
_cell.angle_gamma   90.00
#
_symmetry.space_group_name_H-M   'P 1'
#
loop_
_entity.id
_entity.type
_entity.pdbx_description
1 polymer ?
#
loop_
_entity_poly.entity_id
_entity_poly.type
_entity_poly.pdbx_seq_one_letter_code
_entity_poly.pdbx_strand_id
1 'polypeptide(L)'
;QMREVAGPICDDQRGVPSAEPAINEYATRADGKFFAALKSGTMAVIKGQYFLDCLDHRKPFGHRSEIEQKAPHMIYEGSEAAQLWLDKGRTFLLVISYCWLSKEHPDPGMFHLPYLKA
;
A
#
# COMPACT_ATOMS: atom_id res chain seq x y z
N GLN A 1 15.88 7.47 -67.80
CA GLN A 1 15.30 8.66 -67.15
C GLN A 1 14.38 8.17 -66.04
N MET A 2 14.92 7.98 -64.84
CA MET A 2 14.16 7.56 -63.65
C MET A 2 14.16 8.74 -62.67
N ARG A 3 12.97 9.15 -62.23
CA ARG A 3 12.76 10.18 -61.21
C ARG A 3 12.75 9.48 -59.84
N GLU A 4 13.68 9.82 -58.96
CA GLU A 4 13.49 9.62 -57.51
C GLU A 4 12.66 10.78 -56.96
N VAL A 5 11.60 10.45 -56.23
CA VAL A 5 10.77 11.41 -55.50
C VAL A 5 11.27 11.39 -54.05
N ALA A 6 11.85 12.50 -53.60
CA ALA A 6 12.22 12.70 -52.20
C ALA A 6 10.95 12.77 -51.34
N GLY A 7 10.79 11.82 -50.42
CA GLY A 7 9.81 11.91 -49.35
C GLY A 7 10.30 12.88 -48.26
N PRO A 8 9.40 13.56 -47.53
CA PRO A 8 9.80 14.48 -46.48
C PRO A 8 10.47 13.74 -45.32
N ILE A 9 11.60 14.27 -44.88
CA ILE A 9 12.28 13.90 -43.64
C ILE A 9 11.39 14.39 -42.49
N CYS A 10 10.70 13.47 -41.82
CA CYS A 10 10.04 13.77 -40.56
C CYS A 10 11.09 13.72 -39.44
N ASP A 11 11.65 14.87 -39.10
CA ASP A 11 12.40 15.10 -37.86
C ASP A 11 11.41 15.03 -36.68
N ASP A 12 11.17 13.83 -36.15
CA ASP A 12 10.43 13.66 -34.89
C ASP A 12 11.38 13.83 -33.70
N GLN A 13 11.92 15.04 -33.53
CA GLN A 13 12.53 15.45 -32.27
C GLN A 13 11.43 15.89 -31.28
N ARG A 14 10.53 14.98 -30.92
CA ARG A 14 9.78 15.10 -29.67
C ARG A 14 10.69 14.67 -28.54
N GLY A 15 11.43 15.64 -27.99
CA GLY A 15 12.16 15.48 -26.75
C GLY A 15 11.21 14.94 -25.69
N VAL A 16 11.42 13.68 -25.29
CA VAL A 16 10.77 13.11 -24.11
C VAL A 16 11.32 13.92 -22.93
N PRO A 17 10.49 14.65 -22.17
CA PRO A 17 10.97 15.30 -20.96
C PRO A 17 11.55 14.20 -20.09
N SER A 18 12.84 14.31 -19.75
CA SER A 18 13.50 13.45 -18.78
C SER A 18 12.68 13.53 -17.51
N ALA A 19 11.91 12.48 -17.22
CA ALA A 19 11.12 12.42 -16.00
C ALA A 19 12.07 12.66 -14.83
N GLU A 20 11.75 13.66 -14.01
CA GLU A 20 12.47 13.84 -12.75
C GLU A 20 12.46 12.50 -11.99
N PRO A 21 13.59 12.12 -11.36
CA PRO A 21 13.67 10.84 -10.68
C PRO A 21 12.53 10.76 -9.65
N ALA A 22 11.66 9.75 -9.82
CA ALA A 22 10.51 9.57 -8.96
C ALA A 22 10.98 9.48 -7.50
N ILE A 23 10.51 10.40 -6.66
CA ILE A 23 10.81 10.39 -5.23
C ILE A 23 10.28 9.07 -4.66
N ASN A 24 11.18 8.26 -4.08
CA ASN A 24 10.77 7.07 -3.37
C ASN A 24 10.25 7.48 -1.98
N GLU A 25 8.94 7.66 -1.87
CA GLU A 25 8.23 8.02 -0.63
C GLU A 25 8.47 7.02 0.52
N TYR A 26 8.92 5.80 0.23
CA TYR A 26 9.28 4.79 1.23
C TYR A 26 10.76 4.85 1.64
N ALA A 27 11.59 5.58 0.91
CA ALA A 27 12.97 5.89 1.29
C ALA A 27 13.04 7.15 2.17
N THR A 28 12.13 8.10 1.98
CA THR A 28 12.03 9.33 2.77
C THR A 28 11.27 9.08 4.07
N ARG A 29 11.91 9.33 5.22
CA ARG A 29 11.28 9.07 6.54
C ARG A 29 10.45 10.23 7.08
N ALA A 30 10.91 11.46 6.86
CA ALA A 30 10.23 12.68 7.31
C ALA A 30 9.64 13.44 6.10
N ASP A 31 8.57 14.20 6.32
CA ASP A 31 7.99 15.15 5.36
C ASP A 31 7.54 14.57 3.99
N GLY A 32 7.60 13.26 3.82
CA GLY A 32 7.04 12.53 2.68
C GLY A 32 5.54 12.30 2.81
N LYS A 33 4.88 12.03 1.69
CA LYS A 33 3.43 11.76 1.64
C LYS A 33 3.05 10.56 2.51
N PHE A 34 3.95 9.59 2.60
CA PHE A 34 3.76 8.40 3.42
C PHE A 34 3.72 8.72 4.92
N PHE A 35 4.67 9.51 5.41
CA PHE A 35 4.67 9.99 6.80
C PHE A 35 3.42 10.81 7.11
N ALA A 36 3.01 11.69 6.19
CA ALA A 36 1.79 12.47 6.34
C ALA A 36 0.54 11.58 6.43
N ALA A 37 0.43 10.54 5.61
CA ALA A 37 -0.69 9.59 5.61
C ALA A 37 -0.78 8.74 6.89
N LEU A 38 0.37 8.40 7.49
CA LEU A 38 0.43 7.78 8.82
C LEU A 38 -0.08 8.75 9.88
N LYS A 39 0.50 9.97 9.91
CA LYS A 39 0.21 10.97 10.94
C LYS A 39 -1.26 11.39 10.96
N SER A 40 -1.88 11.52 9.78
CA SER A 40 -3.29 11.88 9.63
C SER A 40 -4.26 10.72 9.96
N GLY A 41 -3.77 9.49 10.10
CA GLY A 41 -4.63 8.30 10.23
C GLY A 41 -5.38 7.94 8.94
N THR A 42 -5.05 8.57 7.81
CA THR A 42 -5.60 8.18 6.49
C THR A 42 -5.28 6.71 6.23
N MET A 43 -4.07 6.28 6.57
CA MET A 43 -3.68 4.88 6.62
C MET A 43 -3.68 4.38 8.08
N ALA A 44 -4.55 3.41 8.38
CA ALA A 44 -4.53 2.74 9.68
C ALA A 44 -3.40 1.71 9.72
N VAL A 45 -2.62 1.71 10.81
CA VAL A 45 -1.59 0.69 11.07
C VAL A 45 -2.06 -0.19 12.21
N ILE A 46 -2.29 -1.46 11.91
CA ILE A 46 -2.73 -2.47 12.88
C ILE A 46 -1.49 -3.09 13.54
N LYS A 47 -1.52 -3.21 14.86
CA LYS A 47 -0.47 -3.86 15.65
C LYS A 47 -0.39 -5.34 15.27
N GLY A 48 0.83 -5.85 15.12
CA GLY A 48 1.07 -7.27 14.78
C GLY A 48 0.39 -8.24 15.74
N GLN A 49 0.26 -7.86 17.02
CA GLN A 49 -0.42 -8.63 18.05
C GLN A 49 -1.85 -9.04 17.66
N TYR A 50 -2.60 -8.18 16.97
CA TYR A 50 -3.95 -8.49 16.51
C TYR A 50 -3.98 -9.75 15.62
N PHE A 51 -3.04 -9.83 14.67
CA PHE A 51 -2.96 -10.95 13.75
C PHE A 51 -2.51 -12.22 14.45
N LEU A 52 -1.56 -12.12 15.39
CA LEU A 52 -1.12 -13.25 16.21
C LEU A 52 -2.28 -13.79 17.06
N ASP A 53 -3.04 -12.92 17.72
CA ASP A 53 -4.21 -13.31 18.51
C ASP A 53 -5.27 -13.98 17.64
N CYS A 54 -5.54 -13.46 16.44
CA CYS A 54 -6.46 -14.09 15.49
C CYS A 54 -6.00 -15.50 15.11
N LEU A 55 -4.71 -15.70 14.82
CA LEU A 55 -4.15 -17.00 14.46
C LEU A 55 -4.24 -18.00 15.62
N ASP A 56 -3.85 -17.59 16.82
CA ASP A 56 -3.87 -18.43 18.02
C ASP A 56 -5.29 -18.91 18.37
N HIS A 57 -6.29 -18.07 18.11
CA HIS A 57 -7.69 -18.38 18.39
C HIS A 57 -8.48 -18.90 17.18
N ARG A 58 -7.82 -19.15 16.04
CA ARG A 58 -8.47 -19.56 14.77
C ARG A 58 -9.63 -18.65 14.37
N LYS A 59 -9.44 -17.33 14.51
CA LYS A 59 -10.41 -16.31 14.11
C LYS A 59 -9.98 -15.68 12.79
N PRO A 60 -10.91 -15.42 11.87
CA PRO A 60 -10.60 -14.67 10.66
C PRO A 60 -10.16 -13.25 11.02
N PHE A 61 -9.33 -12.65 10.18
CA PHE A 61 -8.99 -11.23 10.29
C PHE A 61 -10.22 -10.38 9.96
N GLY A 62 -10.53 -9.44 10.83
CA GLY A 62 -11.62 -8.49 10.63
C GLY A 62 -11.27 -7.43 9.60
N HIS A 63 -12.29 -6.83 9.02
CA HIS A 63 -12.14 -5.60 8.25
C HIS A 63 -11.67 -4.45 9.15
N ARG A 64 -10.99 -3.46 8.56
CA ARG A 64 -10.52 -2.26 9.29
C ARG A 64 -11.62 -1.66 10.19
N SER A 65 -12.82 -1.42 9.65
CA SER A 65 -13.93 -0.82 10.40
C SER A 65 -14.42 -1.66 11.58
N GLU A 66 -14.33 -2.99 11.47
CA GLU A 66 -14.67 -3.89 12.56
C GLU A 66 -13.60 -3.84 13.66
N ILE A 67 -12.33 -3.78 13.27
CA ILE A 67 -11.20 -3.66 14.22
C ILE A 67 -11.30 -2.32 14.97
N GLU A 68 -11.60 -1.22 14.27
CA GLU A 68 -11.83 0.10 14.88
C GLU A 68 -12.94 0.07 15.94
N GLN A 69 -13.99 -0.73 15.75
CA GLN A 69 -15.10 -0.84 16.69
C GLN A 69 -14.82 -1.80 17.84
N LYS A 70 -14.26 -2.98 17.55
CA LYS A 70 -14.17 -4.10 18.51
C LYS A 70 -12.82 -4.15 19.24
N ALA A 71 -11.76 -3.65 18.62
CA ALA A 71 -10.42 -3.69 19.15
C ALA A 71 -9.63 -2.40 18.80
N PRO A 72 -10.14 -1.21 19.12
CA PRO A 72 -9.47 0.06 18.75
C PRO A 72 -8.04 0.15 19.29
N HIS A 73 -7.76 -0.44 20.46
CA HIS A 73 -6.43 -0.49 21.07
C HIS A 73 -5.38 -1.27 20.26
N MET A 74 -5.83 -2.10 19.31
CA MET A 74 -4.98 -2.83 18.37
C MET A 74 -4.56 -2.00 17.16
N ILE A 75 -5.05 -0.78 17.02
CA ILE A 75 -4.64 0.16 15.97
C ILE A 75 -3.69 1.18 16.62
N TYR A 76 -2.60 1.52 15.93
CA TYR A 76 -1.76 2.62 16.34
C TYR A 76 -2.47 3.96 16.11
N GLU A 77 -2.34 4.88 17.06
CA GLU A 77 -2.69 6.27 16.82
C GLU A 77 -1.80 6.84 15.70
N GLY A 78 -2.35 7.73 14.86
CA GLY A 78 -1.65 8.18 13.65
C GLY A 78 -0.30 8.83 13.95
N SER A 79 -0.26 9.65 15.01
CA SER A 79 0.99 10.28 15.47
C SER A 79 2.00 9.27 16.03
N GLU A 80 1.53 8.21 16.70
CA GLU A 80 2.38 7.14 17.22
C GLU A 80 2.99 6.33 16.06
N ALA A 81 2.18 5.95 15.07
CA ALA A 81 2.64 5.25 13.88
C ALA A 81 3.66 6.08 13.07
N ALA A 82 3.41 7.37 12.94
CA ALA A 82 4.31 8.29 12.26
C ALA A 82 5.66 8.40 13.00
N GLN A 83 5.66 8.44 14.34
CA GLN A 83 6.89 8.44 15.12
C GLN A 83 7.68 7.14 14.96
N LEU A 84 7.01 5.98 15.01
CA LEU A 84 7.65 4.68 14.79
C LEU A 84 8.26 4.57 13.38
N TRP A 85 7.63 5.19 12.37
CA TRP A 85 8.19 5.30 11.03
C TRP A 85 9.46 6.17 10.98
N LEU A 86 9.52 7.28 11.70
CA LEU A 86 10.75 8.09 11.79
C LEU A 86 11.89 7.26 12.40
N ASP A 87 11.60 6.59 13.52
CA ASP A 87 12.60 5.88 14.31
C ASP A 87 13.14 4.63 13.60
N LYS A 88 12.25 3.88 12.93
CA LYS A 88 12.56 2.54 12.39
C LYS A 88 12.49 2.48 10.86
N GLY A 89 11.82 3.41 10.21
CA GLY A 89 11.59 3.39 8.76
C GLY A 89 10.91 2.10 8.31
N ARG A 90 11.36 1.55 7.18
CA ARG A 90 10.81 0.34 6.56
C ARG A 90 10.78 -0.91 7.46
N THR A 91 11.53 -0.97 8.56
CA THR A 91 11.51 -2.14 9.46
C THR A 91 10.33 -2.11 10.43
N PHE A 92 9.64 -0.98 10.56
CA PHE A 92 8.45 -0.89 11.40
C PHE A 92 7.21 -1.48 10.72
N LEU A 93 7.09 -1.33 9.41
CA LEU A 93 5.87 -1.68 8.68
C LEU A 93 6.07 -2.90 7.80
N LEU A 94 5.18 -3.89 7.98
CA LEU A 94 5.00 -5.00 7.05
C LEU A 94 3.69 -4.78 6.29
N VAL A 95 3.77 -4.63 4.97
CA VAL A 95 2.60 -4.55 4.09
C VAL A 95 2.47 -5.87 3.35
N ILE A 96 1.40 -6.61 3.63
CA ILE A 96 1.08 -7.85 2.94
C ILE A 96 -0.10 -7.56 2.01
N SER A 97 0.15 -7.63 0.71
CA SER A 97 -0.91 -7.66 -0.30
C SER A 97 -1.09 -9.11 -0.73
N TYR A 98 -2.28 -9.65 -0.55
CA TYR A 98 -2.65 -10.97 -1.05
C TYR A 98 -3.81 -10.82 -2.03
N CYS A 99 -3.79 -11.59 -3.12
CA CYS A 99 -4.89 -11.62 -4.07
C CYS A 99 -6.14 -12.14 -3.37
N TRP A 100 -7.26 -11.45 -3.60
CA TRP A 100 -8.56 -11.86 -3.10
C TRP A 100 -8.90 -13.24 -3.69
N LEU A 101 -8.88 -14.24 -2.81
CA LEU A 101 -9.42 -15.60 -2.92
C LEU A 101 -10.07 -15.96 -4.27
N SER A 102 -9.37 -16.75 -5.10
CA SER A 102 -10.09 -17.69 -5.95
C SER A 102 -10.81 -18.72 -5.06
N LYS A 103 -11.85 -19.35 -5.60
CA LYS A 103 -12.62 -20.42 -4.94
C LYS A 103 -11.76 -21.61 -4.48
N GLU A 104 -10.53 -21.72 -4.98
CA GLU A 104 -9.60 -22.83 -4.74
C GLU A 104 -8.62 -22.58 -3.59
N HIS A 105 -8.82 -21.53 -2.80
CA HIS A 105 -7.90 -21.24 -1.69
C HIS A 105 -7.88 -22.40 -0.68
N PRO A 106 -6.69 -22.86 -0.24
CA PRO A 106 -6.53 -24.00 0.66
C PRO A 106 -7.15 -23.80 2.04
N ASP A 107 -7.55 -22.57 2.36
CA ASP A 107 -8.29 -22.23 3.57
C ASP A 107 -9.42 -21.23 3.27
N PRO A 108 -10.62 -21.71 2.90
CA PRO A 108 -11.76 -20.87 2.65
C PRO A 108 -12.43 -20.37 3.95
N GLY A 109 -12.01 -20.83 5.13
CA GLY A 109 -12.67 -20.46 6.40
C GLY A 109 -12.10 -19.19 7.05
N MET A 110 -10.81 -18.90 6.83
CA MET A 110 -10.10 -17.87 7.61
C MET A 110 -9.73 -16.58 6.85
N PHE A 111 -9.99 -16.50 5.54
CA PHE A 111 -9.53 -15.37 4.69
C PHE A 111 -10.62 -14.61 3.92
N HIS A 112 -11.91 -14.78 4.25
CA HIS A 112 -12.97 -14.01 3.58
C HIS A 112 -13.08 -12.60 4.16
N LEU A 113 -12.47 -11.63 3.49
CA LEU A 113 -12.92 -10.24 3.58
C LEU A 113 -14.16 -10.09 2.69
N PRO A 114 -15.38 -9.85 3.23
CA PRO A 114 -16.53 -9.55 2.39
C PRO A 114 -16.24 -8.40 1.43
N TYR A 115 -16.71 -8.54 0.18
CA TYR A 115 -16.68 -7.48 -0.81
C TYR A 115 -17.39 -6.24 -0.25
N LEU A 116 -16.81 -5.06 -0.50
CA LEU A 116 -17.54 -3.80 -0.29
C LEU A 116 -18.80 -3.87 -1.14
N LYS A 117 -19.97 -3.92 -0.50
CA LYS A 117 -21.23 -3.77 -1.21
C LYS A 117 -21.31 -2.33 -1.70
N ALA A 118 -21.50 -2.17 -3.01
CA ALA A 118 -21.74 -0.88 -3.65
C ALA A 118 -23.04 -0.24 -3.13
#